data_AF-A0A7K9ER01-F1
#
_entry.id   AF-A0A7K9ER01-F1
#
_cell.length_a   1.000
_cell.length_b   1.000
_cell.length_c   1.000
_cell.angle_alpha   90.00
_cell.angle_beta   90.00
_cell.angle_gamma   90.00
#
_symmetry.space_group_name_H-M   'P 1'
#
loop_
_entity.id
_entity.type
_entity.pdbx_description
1 polymer ?
#
loop_
_entity_poly.entity_id
_entity_poly.type
_entity_poly.pdbx_seq_one_letter_code
_entity_poly.pdbx_strand_id
1 'polypeptide(L)'
;MISMVMVAVGVYARLLKHAEAAMACLAVDPAVLLVVVGVLTFLITFCGCVGSLRENICLLQAFSICLTVVFLLQLAAGVLGFVFSDKARGKVSEIINGAIVHYRDDLDLQNLIDFGQKEFSCCGGVSYKDWSQNMYFNCTAANPSRERCSVPFSCCLRDTHEAVINTMCGQGMQARSYLEAGAFIYTNGCIDKLVNWIHSNLFLLGGITLGLAVPQLVGILLAQILINQIRDQIKLQLYNQQHRADPWY
;
A
#
# COMPACT_ATOMS: atom_id res chain seq x y z
N MET A 1 1.69 19.57 1.66
CA MET A 1 1.91 19.53 0.20
C MET A 1 1.75 18.12 -0.36
N ILE A 2 2.53 17.13 0.11
CA ILE A 2 2.42 15.72 -0.34
C ILE A 2 1.00 15.17 -0.16
N SER A 3 0.39 15.41 1.00
CA SER A 3 -1.00 14.99 1.28
C SER A 3 -2.03 15.55 0.30
N MET A 4 -1.88 16.81 -0.14
CA MET A 4 -2.76 17.43 -1.13
C MET A 4 -2.60 16.79 -2.51
N VAL A 5 -1.36 16.47 -2.90
CA VAL A 5 -1.08 15.75 -4.16
C VAL A 5 -1.70 14.36 -4.11
N MET A 6 -1.57 13.65 -2.98
CA MET A 6 -2.22 12.36 -2.80
C MET A 6 -3.74 12.47 -2.98
N VAL A 7 -4.40 13.37 -2.24
CA VAL A 7 -5.85 13.57 -2.39
C VAL A 7 -6.23 13.93 -3.83
N ALA A 8 -5.49 14.82 -4.49
CA ALA A 8 -5.77 15.22 -5.87
C ALA A 8 -5.65 14.04 -6.85
N VAL A 9 -4.57 13.25 -6.76
CA VAL A 9 -4.37 12.06 -7.62
C VAL A 9 -5.44 11.00 -7.36
N GLY A 10 -5.77 10.75 -6.08
CA GLY A 10 -6.80 9.78 -5.71
C GLY A 10 -8.18 10.19 -6.18
N VAL A 11 -8.55 11.47 -6.03
CA VAL A 11 -9.82 12.02 -6.54
C VAL A 11 -9.84 11.98 -8.07
N TYR A 12 -8.75 12.36 -8.74
CA TYR A 12 -8.64 12.30 -10.20
C TYR A 12 -8.84 10.86 -10.72
N ALA A 13 -8.14 9.89 -10.13
CA ALA A 13 -8.30 8.47 -10.47
C ALA A 13 -9.74 7.98 -10.26
N ARG A 14 -10.38 8.39 -9.15
CA ARG A 14 -11.78 8.06 -8.87
C ARG A 14 -12.74 8.70 -9.86
N LEU A 15 -12.52 9.95 -10.24
CA LEU A 15 -13.36 10.65 -11.23
C LEU A 15 -13.25 10.00 -12.61
N LEU A 16 -12.04 9.59 -13.01
CA LEU A 16 -11.83 8.86 -14.25
C LEU A 16 -12.58 7.52 -14.23
N LYS A 17 -12.52 6.79 -13.11
CA LYS A 17 -13.20 5.50 -12.93
C LYS A 17 -14.73 5.61 -12.92
N HIS A 18 -15.28 6.65 -12.29
CA HIS A 18 -16.73 6.88 -12.25
C HIS A 18 -17.35 7.19 -13.62
N ALA A 19 -16.54 7.60 -14.63
CA ALA A 19 -17.00 7.79 -15.99
C ALA A 19 -17.27 6.47 -16.75
N GLU A 20 -16.75 5.31 -16.28
CA GLU A 20 -16.84 4.01 -16.98
C GLU A 20 -17.74 2.93 -16.31
N ALA A 21 -18.47 3.28 -15.24
CA ALA A 21 -19.60 2.56 -14.60
C ALA A 21 -19.37 1.54 -13.45
N ALA A 22 -20.46 1.44 -12.66
CA ALA A 22 -20.97 0.44 -11.69
C ALA A 22 -20.13 -0.06 -10.48
N MET A 23 -20.82 -0.18 -9.34
CA MET A 23 -20.32 -0.39 -7.97
C MET A 23 -19.38 -1.59 -7.80
N ALA A 24 -18.19 -1.34 -7.23
CA ALA A 24 -17.33 -2.34 -6.61
C ALA A 24 -16.91 -1.87 -5.20
N CYS A 25 -16.69 -2.83 -4.30
CA CYS A 25 -16.41 -2.65 -2.87
C CYS A 25 -15.40 -1.52 -2.59
N LEU A 26 -15.88 -0.44 -1.98
CA LEU A 26 -15.13 0.77 -1.64
C LEU A 26 -13.87 0.53 -0.78
N ALA A 27 -13.74 -0.63 -0.13
CA ALA A 27 -12.72 -0.89 0.88
C ALA A 27 -11.34 -1.32 0.32
N VAL A 28 -11.23 -1.74 -0.96
CA VAL A 28 -9.97 -2.26 -1.54
C VAL A 28 -9.57 -1.54 -2.83
N ASP A 29 -10.24 -0.44 -3.15
CA ASP A 29 -9.87 0.39 -4.30
C ASP A 29 -8.59 1.21 -3.96
N PRO A 30 -7.47 1.01 -4.68
CA PRO A 30 -6.22 1.71 -4.39
C PRO A 30 -6.36 3.23 -4.40
N ALA A 31 -7.23 3.79 -5.24
CA ALA A 31 -7.46 5.22 -5.30
C ALA A 31 -8.22 5.73 -4.05
N VAL A 32 -9.16 4.95 -3.50
CA VAL A 32 -9.82 5.30 -2.22
C VAL A 32 -8.84 5.28 -1.08
N LEU A 33 -8.01 4.24 -0.97
CA LEU A 33 -6.98 4.17 0.07
C LEU A 33 -6.05 5.38 0.00
N LEU A 34 -5.65 5.78 -1.21
CA LEU A 34 -4.81 6.94 -1.44
C LEU A 34 -5.49 8.24 -0.99
N VAL A 35 -6.79 8.43 -1.25
CA VAL A 35 -7.57 9.57 -0.74
C VAL A 35 -7.65 9.55 0.79
N VAL A 36 -8.00 8.42 1.40
CA VAL A 36 -8.15 8.29 2.87
C VAL A 36 -6.83 8.62 3.57
N VAL A 37 -5.72 8.02 3.14
CA VAL A 37 -4.38 8.30 3.69
C VAL A 37 -4.00 9.76 3.45
N GLY A 38 -4.31 10.31 2.27
CA GLY A 38 -4.06 11.71 1.94
C GLY A 38 -4.80 12.68 2.87
N VAL A 39 -6.09 12.45 3.14
CA VAL A 39 -6.90 13.27 4.06
C VAL A 39 -6.39 13.15 5.50
N LEU A 40 -6.12 11.94 5.99
CA LEU A 40 -5.61 11.74 7.35
C LEU A 40 -4.26 12.44 7.56
N THR A 41 -3.33 12.27 6.63
CA THR A 41 -2.03 12.95 6.70
C THR A 41 -2.14 14.46 6.54
N PHE A 42 -3.09 14.96 5.75
CA PHE A 42 -3.40 16.39 5.68
C PHE A 42 -3.89 16.93 7.03
N LEU A 43 -4.84 16.28 7.69
CA LEU A 43 -5.36 16.71 9.00
C LEU A 43 -4.26 16.70 10.07
N ILE A 44 -3.45 15.64 10.14
CA ILE A 44 -2.33 15.55 11.09
C ILE A 44 -1.34 16.70 10.86
N THR A 45 -0.91 16.91 9.62
CA THR A 45 0.04 17.99 9.28
C THR A 45 -0.54 19.38 9.52
N PHE A 46 -1.83 19.59 9.23
CA PHE A 46 -2.52 20.83 9.52
C PHE A 46 -2.56 21.12 11.03
N CYS A 47 -2.92 20.14 11.85
CA CYS A 47 -2.90 20.29 13.32
C CYS A 47 -1.49 20.59 13.84
N GLY A 48 -0.46 19.94 13.31
CA GLY A 48 0.92 20.21 13.68
C GLY A 48 1.37 21.63 13.32
N CYS A 49 1.13 22.06 12.08
CA CYS A 49 1.53 23.39 11.60
C CYS A 49 0.74 24.53 12.26
N VAL A 50 -0.59 24.42 12.37
CA VAL A 50 -1.42 25.45 13.01
C VAL A 50 -1.20 25.44 14.52
N GLY A 51 -1.03 24.25 15.13
CA GLY A 51 -0.74 24.11 16.55
C GLY A 51 0.55 24.80 16.95
N SER A 52 1.62 24.67 16.15
CA SER A 52 2.88 25.39 16.42
C SER A 52 2.78 26.89 16.16
N LEU A 53 2.18 27.31 15.04
CA LEU A 53 2.05 28.73 14.67
C LEU A 53 1.15 29.53 15.61
N ARG A 54 0.12 28.90 16.17
CA ARG A 54 -0.84 29.53 17.09
C ARG A 54 -0.55 29.22 18.56
N GLU A 55 0.54 28.51 18.85
CA GLU A 55 0.89 28.01 20.19
C GLU A 55 -0.31 27.33 20.89
N ASN A 56 -1.13 26.61 20.12
CA ASN A 56 -2.35 25.98 20.62
C ASN A 56 -2.03 24.57 21.12
N ILE A 57 -2.01 24.42 22.46
CA ILE A 57 -1.71 23.17 23.14
C ILE A 57 -2.63 22.02 22.70
N CYS A 58 -3.92 22.27 22.48
CA CYS A 58 -4.88 21.22 22.12
C CYS A 58 -4.56 20.63 20.73
N LEU A 59 -4.28 21.48 19.74
CA LEU A 59 -3.90 21.04 18.39
C LEU A 59 -2.57 20.30 18.39
N LEU A 60 -1.60 20.78 19.17
CA LEU A 60 -0.28 20.17 19.29
C LEU A 60 -0.34 18.81 20.03
N GLN A 61 -1.21 18.68 21.03
CA GLN A 61 -1.50 17.40 21.69
C GLN A 61 -2.17 16.42 20.73
N ALA A 62 -3.17 16.86 19.95
CA ALA A 62 -3.81 16.01 18.95
C ALA A 62 -2.79 15.50 17.91
N PHE A 63 -1.92 16.39 17.42
CA PHE A 63 -0.81 16.01 16.53
C PHE A 63 0.09 14.95 17.16
N SER A 64 0.56 15.17 18.40
CA SER A 64 1.44 14.22 19.09
C SER A 64 0.77 12.86 19.33
N ILE A 65 -0.49 12.83 19.77
CA ILE A 65 -1.23 11.59 20.03
C ILE A 65 -1.41 10.81 18.72
N CYS A 66 -1.81 11.48 17.63
CA CYS A 66 -1.94 10.85 16.32
C CYS A 66 -0.63 10.23 15.85
N LEU A 67 0.50 10.93 15.96
CA LEU A 67 1.81 10.37 15.61
C LEU A 67 2.19 9.17 16.48
N THR A 68 1.90 9.22 17.79
CA THR A 68 2.16 8.09 18.68
C THR A 68 1.32 6.87 18.29
N VAL A 69 0.03 7.05 17.97
CA VAL A 69 -0.83 5.96 17.50
C VAL A 69 -0.30 5.36 16.20
N VAL A 70 0.09 6.20 15.22
CA VAL A 70 0.67 5.73 13.95
C VAL A 70 1.98 4.96 14.18
N PHE A 71 2.85 5.44 15.06
CA PHE A 71 4.10 4.77 15.40
C PHE A 71 3.85 3.40 16.05
N LEU A 72 2.90 3.31 16.99
CA LEU A 72 2.52 2.04 17.61
C LEU A 72 1.90 1.06 16.61
N LEU A 73 1.08 1.54 15.67
CA LEU A 73 0.54 0.72 14.58
C LEU A 73 1.65 0.22 13.65
N GLN A 74 2.63 1.06 13.32
CA GLN A 74 3.78 0.67 12.51
C GLN A 74 4.62 -0.41 13.21
N LEU A 75 4.88 -0.26 14.51
CA LEU A 75 5.59 -1.26 15.31
C LEU A 75 4.79 -2.57 15.39
N ALA A 76 3.50 -2.48 15.70
CA ALA A 76 2.62 -3.65 15.79
C ALA A 76 2.54 -4.39 14.45
N ALA A 77 2.39 -3.68 13.33
CA ALA A 77 2.38 -4.28 12.01
C ALA A 77 3.71 -4.99 11.69
N GLY A 78 4.86 -4.38 12.03
CA GLY A 78 6.17 -4.99 11.86
C GLY A 78 6.34 -6.27 12.69
N VAL A 79 5.98 -6.21 13.99
CA VAL A 79 6.09 -7.37 14.89
C VAL A 79 5.14 -8.49 14.46
N LEU A 80 3.86 -8.18 14.20
CA LEU A 80 2.88 -9.17 13.78
C LEU A 80 3.22 -9.77 12.41
N GLY A 81 3.70 -8.96 11.46
CA GLY A 81 4.15 -9.44 10.16
C GLY A 81 5.34 -10.39 10.25
N PHE A 82 6.25 -10.15 11.20
CA PHE A 82 7.38 -11.03 11.46
C PHE A 82 6.99 -12.32 12.19
N VAL A 83 6.21 -12.21 13.29
CA VAL A 83 5.83 -13.36 14.12
C VAL A 83 4.83 -14.27 13.41
N PHE A 84 3.88 -13.70 12.66
CA PHE A 84 2.83 -14.45 11.96
C PHE A 84 3.05 -14.46 10.44
N SER A 85 4.30 -14.58 10.00
CA SER A 85 4.69 -14.54 8.60
C SER A 85 3.94 -15.55 7.73
N ASP A 86 3.75 -16.80 8.20
CA ASP A 86 2.99 -17.82 7.50
C ASP A 86 1.52 -17.45 7.31
N LYS A 87 0.90 -16.87 8.35
CA LYS A 87 -0.50 -16.42 8.29
C LYS A 87 -0.65 -15.20 7.39
N ALA A 88 0.32 -14.29 7.43
CA ALA A 88 0.40 -13.15 6.52
C ALA A 88 0.50 -13.63 5.06
N ARG A 89 1.36 -14.62 4.78
CA ARG A 89 1.47 -15.25 3.47
C ARG A 89 0.15 -15.86 3.00
N GLY A 90 -0.55 -16.58 3.87
CA GLY A 90 -1.87 -17.13 3.58
C GLY A 90 -2.90 -16.04 3.23
N LYS A 91 -2.91 -14.92 3.96
CA LYS A 91 -3.78 -13.78 3.69
C LYS A 91 -3.44 -13.08 2.36
N VAL A 92 -2.15 -12.91 2.06
CA VAL A 92 -1.72 -12.38 0.75
C VAL A 92 -2.17 -13.31 -0.38
N SER A 93 -2.08 -14.62 -0.20
CA SER A 93 -2.57 -15.59 -1.18
C SER A 93 -4.07 -15.48 -1.43
N GLU A 94 -4.87 -15.29 -0.37
CA GLU A 94 -6.32 -15.08 -0.47
C GLU A 94 -6.64 -13.81 -1.28
N ILE A 95 -5.93 -12.72 -1.00
CA ILE A 95 -6.09 -11.44 -1.72
C ILE A 95 -5.72 -11.59 -3.20
N ILE A 96 -4.59 -12.21 -3.52
CA ILE A 96 -4.16 -12.40 -4.92
C ILE A 96 -5.11 -13.34 -5.66
N ASN A 97 -5.57 -14.42 -5.02
CA ASN A 97 -6.53 -15.32 -5.66
C ASN A 97 -7.87 -14.62 -5.93
N GLY A 98 -8.35 -13.80 -4.99
CA GLY A 98 -9.53 -12.96 -5.23
C GLY A 98 -9.32 -11.97 -6.38
N ALA A 99 -8.13 -11.38 -6.48
CA ALA A 99 -7.75 -10.49 -7.58
C ALA A 99 -7.70 -11.23 -8.93
N ILE A 100 -7.19 -12.47 -8.98
CA ILE A 100 -7.17 -13.32 -10.18
C ILE A 100 -8.59 -13.65 -10.65
N VAL A 101 -9.50 -13.99 -9.73
CA VAL A 101 -10.91 -14.27 -10.07
C VAL A 101 -11.56 -13.09 -10.80
N HIS A 102 -11.28 -11.86 -10.35
CA HIS A 102 -11.82 -10.62 -10.91
C HIS A 102 -10.93 -9.94 -11.96
N TYR A 103 -9.89 -10.62 -12.47
CA TYR A 103 -8.88 -10.03 -13.37
C TYR A 103 -9.46 -9.32 -14.61
N ARG A 104 -10.57 -9.81 -15.17
CA ARG A 104 -11.22 -9.23 -16.36
C ARG A 104 -12.34 -8.24 -16.04
N ASP A 105 -12.68 -8.05 -14.76
CA ASP A 105 -13.82 -7.24 -14.33
C ASP A 105 -13.45 -5.75 -14.25
N ASP A 106 -12.17 -5.43 -14.00
CA ASP A 106 -11.66 -4.07 -13.84
C ASP A 106 -10.30 -3.92 -14.57
N LEU A 107 -10.22 -2.95 -15.49
CA LEU A 107 -9.01 -2.68 -16.28
C LEU A 107 -7.83 -2.24 -15.39
N ASP A 108 -8.10 -1.50 -14.30
CA ASP A 108 -7.06 -1.08 -13.36
C ASP A 108 -6.48 -2.28 -12.61
N LEU A 109 -7.35 -3.21 -12.20
CA LEU A 109 -6.93 -4.47 -11.58
C LEU A 109 -6.11 -5.32 -12.55
N GLN A 110 -6.56 -5.40 -13.80
CA GLN A 110 -5.85 -6.10 -14.86
C GLN A 110 -4.44 -5.53 -15.05
N ASN A 111 -4.34 -4.21 -15.19
CA ASN A 111 -3.06 -3.50 -15.36
C ASN A 111 -2.14 -3.66 -14.15
N LEU A 112 -2.69 -3.62 -12.92
CA LEU A 112 -1.92 -3.82 -11.69
C LEU A 112 -1.33 -5.23 -11.60
N ILE A 113 -2.14 -6.25 -11.89
CA ILE A 113 -1.68 -7.64 -11.90
C ILE A 113 -0.64 -7.84 -13.01
N ASP A 114 -0.89 -7.30 -14.21
CA ASP A 114 0.02 -7.40 -15.33
C ASP A 114 1.36 -6.70 -15.07
N PHE A 115 1.33 -5.55 -14.41
CA PHE A 115 2.53 -4.85 -13.96
C PHE A 115 3.30 -5.69 -12.94
N GLY A 116 2.62 -6.19 -11.90
CA GLY A 116 3.26 -7.00 -10.86
C GLY A 116 3.92 -8.27 -11.43
N GLN A 117 3.25 -8.97 -12.34
CA GLN A 117 3.78 -10.19 -12.97
C GLN A 117 5.04 -9.92 -13.80
N LYS A 118 5.06 -8.80 -14.54
CA LYS A 118 6.23 -8.37 -15.30
C LYS A 118 7.38 -7.93 -14.40
N GLU A 119 7.09 -7.10 -13.41
CA GLU A 119 8.09 -6.52 -12.50
C GLU A 119 8.77 -7.60 -11.66
N PHE A 120 8.00 -8.54 -11.10
CA PHE A 120 8.52 -9.62 -10.27
C PHE A 120 8.88 -10.89 -11.04
N SER A 121 8.71 -10.90 -12.38
CA SER A 121 9.01 -12.05 -13.25
C SER A 121 8.38 -13.34 -12.71
N CYS A 122 7.06 -13.30 -12.55
CA CYS A 122 6.24 -14.32 -11.88
C CYS A 122 4.90 -14.51 -12.60
N CYS A 123 4.18 -15.59 -12.28
CA CYS A 123 2.86 -15.84 -12.81
C CYS A 123 1.95 -16.50 -11.77
N GLY A 124 0.74 -15.95 -11.61
CA GLY A 124 -0.22 -16.35 -10.58
C GLY A 124 0.21 -15.93 -9.16
N GLY A 125 -0.47 -16.43 -8.14
CA GLY A 125 -0.16 -16.14 -6.74
C GLY A 125 0.95 -17.06 -6.21
N VAL A 126 0.64 -18.35 -6.16
CA VAL A 126 1.53 -19.45 -5.79
C VAL A 126 2.07 -20.16 -7.03
N SER A 127 1.27 -20.27 -8.08
CA SER A 127 1.64 -20.95 -9.33
C SER A 127 0.94 -20.37 -10.54
N TYR A 128 1.53 -20.54 -11.73
CA TYR A 128 0.89 -20.20 -13.01
C TYR A 128 -0.47 -20.91 -13.22
N LYS A 129 -0.75 -21.99 -12.49
CA LYS A 129 -2.04 -22.70 -12.54
C LYS A 129 -3.15 -22.02 -11.75
N ASP A 130 -2.85 -21.01 -10.93
CA ASP A 130 -3.86 -20.26 -10.18
C ASP A 130 -4.83 -19.52 -11.12
N TRP A 131 -4.40 -19.27 -12.36
CA TRP A 131 -5.24 -18.76 -13.42
C TRP A 131 -6.46 -19.64 -13.72
N SER A 132 -6.45 -20.91 -13.33
CA SER A 132 -7.63 -21.78 -13.41
C SER A 132 -8.83 -21.29 -12.57
N GLN A 133 -8.59 -20.44 -11.57
CA GLN A 133 -9.64 -19.83 -10.75
C GLN A 133 -10.42 -18.75 -11.48
N ASN A 134 -9.85 -18.15 -12.53
CA ASN A 134 -10.53 -17.16 -13.34
C ASN A 134 -11.43 -17.83 -14.40
N MET A 135 -12.65 -17.32 -14.58
CA MET A 135 -13.64 -17.91 -15.50
C MET A 135 -13.18 -17.98 -16.97
N TYR A 136 -12.35 -17.05 -17.42
CA TYR A 136 -11.84 -17.00 -18.80
C TYR A 136 -10.67 -17.95 -19.04
N PHE A 137 -9.85 -18.20 -18.01
CA PHE A 137 -8.64 -19.01 -18.12
C PHE A 137 -8.82 -20.46 -17.61
N ASN A 138 -9.93 -20.76 -16.94
CA ASN A 138 -10.24 -22.08 -16.40
C ASN A 138 -10.09 -23.20 -17.46
N CYS A 139 -9.30 -24.24 -17.16
CA CYS A 139 -8.96 -25.33 -18.09
C CYS A 139 -10.10 -26.33 -18.41
N THR A 140 -11.27 -26.22 -17.78
CA THR A 140 -12.37 -27.18 -17.97
C THR A 140 -12.75 -27.28 -19.45
N ALA A 141 -12.94 -28.49 -19.97
CA ALA A 141 -13.22 -28.73 -21.39
C ALA A 141 -14.50 -28.03 -21.91
N ALA A 142 -15.46 -27.78 -21.02
CA ALA A 142 -16.69 -27.06 -21.32
C ALA A 142 -16.53 -25.53 -21.41
N ASN A 143 -15.37 -24.97 -21.02
CA ASN A 143 -15.15 -23.52 -21.06
C ASN A 143 -15.05 -23.03 -22.53
N PRO A 144 -15.96 -22.16 -23.01
CA PRO A 144 -15.93 -21.70 -24.40
C PRO A 144 -14.87 -20.60 -24.64
N SER A 145 -14.19 -20.12 -23.60
CA SER A 145 -13.21 -19.03 -23.71
C SER A 145 -12.04 -19.39 -24.64
N ARG A 146 -11.62 -18.42 -25.46
CA ARG A 146 -10.42 -18.53 -26.30
C ARG A 146 -9.14 -18.60 -25.46
N GLU A 147 -9.18 -18.06 -24.25
CA GLU A 147 -8.08 -18.04 -23.28
C GLU A 147 -8.10 -19.26 -22.35
N ARG A 148 -8.97 -20.25 -22.62
CA ARG A 148 -9.06 -21.49 -21.85
C ARG A 148 -7.70 -22.12 -21.68
N CYS A 149 -7.39 -22.51 -20.44
CA CYS A 149 -6.14 -23.15 -20.06
C CYS A 149 -4.87 -22.35 -20.43
N SER A 150 -5.01 -21.03 -20.51
CA SER A 150 -3.94 -20.11 -20.84
C SER A 150 -3.56 -19.26 -19.62
N VAL A 151 -2.46 -18.53 -19.69
CA VAL A 151 -2.12 -17.48 -18.72
C VAL A 151 -2.09 -16.13 -19.44
N PRO A 152 -2.23 -15.00 -18.74
CA PRO A 152 -2.10 -13.69 -19.38
C PRO A 152 -0.71 -13.46 -19.97
N PHE A 153 -0.66 -12.57 -20.95
CA PHE A 153 0.58 -12.21 -21.64
C PHE A 153 1.64 -11.60 -20.72
N SER A 154 1.25 -11.07 -19.55
CA SER A 154 2.17 -10.55 -18.53
C SER A 154 3.02 -11.64 -17.87
N CYS A 155 2.63 -12.90 -17.96
CA CYS A 155 3.42 -14.05 -17.55
C CYS A 155 4.49 -14.46 -18.58
N CYS A 156 4.46 -13.91 -19.80
CA CYS A 156 5.39 -14.28 -20.87
C CYS A 156 6.83 -13.91 -20.53
N LEU A 157 7.77 -14.80 -20.85
CA LEU A 157 9.18 -14.44 -20.89
C LEU A 157 9.38 -13.35 -21.94
N ARG A 158 10.13 -12.30 -21.56
CA ARG A 158 10.53 -11.24 -22.49
C ARG A 158 11.91 -11.56 -23.03
N ASP A 159 12.02 -11.78 -24.33
CA ASP A 159 13.31 -11.78 -25.01
C ASP A 159 13.71 -10.33 -25.32
N THR A 160 14.89 -9.92 -24.87
CA THR A 160 15.45 -8.59 -25.12
C THR A 160 15.84 -8.37 -26.59
N HIS A 161 15.91 -9.43 -27.39
CA HIS A 161 16.27 -9.38 -28.81
C HIS A 161 15.07 -9.29 -29.75
N GLU A 162 13.85 -9.49 -29.25
CA GLU A 162 12.64 -9.44 -30.06
C GLU A 162 11.89 -8.11 -29.89
N ALA A 163 11.75 -7.36 -30.98
CA ALA A 163 11.03 -6.08 -30.98
C ALA A 163 9.50 -6.25 -30.84
N VAL A 164 8.97 -7.48 -30.99
CA VAL A 164 7.55 -7.78 -30.98
C VAL A 164 7.25 -8.74 -29.84
N ILE A 165 6.43 -8.31 -28.88
CA ILE A 165 5.98 -9.16 -27.77
C ILE A 165 4.96 -10.16 -28.32
N ASN A 166 5.24 -11.46 -28.17
CA ASN A 166 4.26 -12.51 -28.46
C ASN A 166 3.15 -12.51 -27.40
N THR A 167 2.05 -11.81 -27.68
CA THR A 167 0.89 -11.73 -26.79
C THR A 167 0.14 -13.06 -26.65
N MET A 168 0.42 -14.05 -27.51
CA MET A 168 -0.18 -15.38 -27.50
C MET A 168 0.70 -16.43 -26.78
N CYS A 169 1.84 -16.05 -26.21
CA CYS A 169 2.75 -17.02 -25.57
C CYS A 169 2.08 -17.82 -24.44
N GLY A 170 1.09 -17.22 -23.76
CA GLY A 170 0.39 -17.83 -22.63
C GLY A 170 -0.62 -18.89 -23.03
N GLN A 171 -0.88 -19.10 -24.33
CA GLN A 171 -1.94 -19.97 -24.81
C GLN A 171 -1.69 -21.45 -24.48
N GLY A 172 -2.64 -22.08 -23.79
CA GLY A 172 -2.55 -23.51 -23.44
C GLY A 172 -1.46 -23.86 -22.43
N MET A 173 -0.80 -22.86 -21.83
CA MET A 173 0.36 -23.08 -20.96
C MET A 173 0.00 -23.78 -19.65
N GLN A 174 -1.23 -23.64 -19.16
CA GLN A 174 -1.67 -24.36 -17.96
C GLN A 174 -1.75 -25.89 -18.16
N ALA A 175 -1.91 -26.36 -19.41
CA ALA A 175 -1.94 -27.79 -19.74
C ALA A 175 -0.54 -28.41 -19.85
N ARG A 176 0.51 -27.59 -19.95
CA ARG A 176 1.91 -28.03 -20.08
C ARG A 176 2.51 -28.38 -18.72
N SER A 177 3.53 -29.24 -18.74
CA SER A 177 4.34 -29.54 -17.55
C SER A 177 5.14 -28.30 -17.11
N TYR A 178 5.60 -28.26 -15.85
CA TYR A 178 6.35 -27.12 -15.32
C TYR A 178 7.60 -26.80 -16.16
N LEU A 179 8.34 -27.82 -16.61
CA LEU A 179 9.54 -27.61 -17.45
C LEU A 179 9.18 -27.10 -18.84
N GLU A 180 8.15 -27.67 -19.49
CA GLU A 180 7.71 -27.21 -20.81
C GLU A 180 7.17 -25.78 -20.76
N ALA A 181 6.39 -25.45 -19.72
CA ALA A 181 5.85 -24.11 -19.56
C ALA A 181 6.96 -23.08 -19.29
N GLY A 182 7.97 -23.47 -18.51
CA GLY A 182 9.10 -22.63 -18.14
C GLY A 182 9.99 -22.18 -19.30
N ALA A 183 9.84 -22.78 -20.48
CA ALA A 183 10.52 -22.34 -21.70
C ALA A 183 9.89 -21.08 -22.32
N PHE A 184 8.65 -20.73 -21.97
CA PHE A 184 7.92 -19.60 -22.59
C PHE A 184 7.28 -18.63 -21.58
N ILE A 185 7.01 -19.07 -20.35
CA ILE A 185 6.43 -18.21 -19.29
C ILE A 185 7.22 -18.30 -17.98
N TYR A 186 7.04 -17.30 -17.12
CA TYR A 186 7.38 -17.42 -15.71
C TYR A 186 6.44 -18.44 -15.05
N THR A 187 6.98 -19.49 -14.45
CA THR A 187 6.18 -20.54 -13.80
C THR A 187 6.09 -20.41 -12.28
N ASN A 188 6.96 -19.60 -11.69
CA ASN A 188 7.00 -19.32 -10.24
C ASN A 188 5.87 -18.37 -9.84
N GLY A 189 5.24 -18.61 -8.68
CA GLY A 189 4.26 -17.71 -8.10
C GLY A 189 4.84 -16.37 -7.66
N CYS A 190 4.02 -15.32 -7.74
CA CYS A 190 4.41 -13.97 -7.34
C CYS A 190 4.65 -13.82 -5.84
N ILE A 191 3.99 -14.61 -4.99
CA ILE A 191 4.18 -14.55 -3.53
C ILE A 191 5.60 -14.96 -3.16
N ASP A 192 6.11 -16.04 -3.74
CA ASP A 192 7.48 -16.49 -3.50
C ASP A 192 8.51 -15.51 -4.02
N LYS A 193 8.28 -14.95 -5.21
CA LYS A 193 9.15 -13.90 -5.77
C LYS A 193 9.17 -12.64 -4.90
N LEU A 194 8.01 -12.23 -4.38
CA LEU A 194 7.91 -11.09 -3.46
C LEU A 194 8.67 -11.36 -2.16
N VAL A 195 8.51 -12.54 -1.55
CA VAL A 195 9.24 -12.93 -0.33
C VAL A 195 10.75 -12.94 -0.58
N ASN A 196 11.19 -13.53 -1.69
CA ASN A 196 12.61 -13.54 -2.06
C ASN A 196 13.17 -12.14 -2.33
N TRP A 197 12.36 -11.26 -2.91
CA TRP A 197 12.72 -9.86 -3.10
C TRP A 197 12.86 -9.14 -1.76
N ILE A 198 11.95 -9.37 -0.81
CA ILE A 198 12.04 -8.82 0.55
C ILE A 198 13.32 -9.26 1.24
N HIS A 199 13.66 -10.56 1.18
CA HIS A 199 14.89 -11.07 1.77
C HIS A 199 16.15 -10.46 1.14
N SER A 200 16.18 -10.34 -0.18
CA SER A 200 17.30 -9.74 -0.90
C SER A 200 17.44 -8.23 -0.64
N ASN A 201 16.33 -7.55 -0.35
CA ASN A 201 16.28 -6.09 -0.16
C ASN A 201 16.01 -5.70 1.30
N LEU A 202 16.33 -6.56 2.26
CA LEU A 202 16.02 -6.34 3.67
C LEU A 202 16.64 -5.04 4.19
N PHE A 203 17.86 -4.69 3.76
CA PHE A 203 18.50 -3.43 4.14
C PHE A 203 17.76 -2.20 3.61
N LEU A 204 17.27 -2.24 2.37
CA LEU A 204 16.50 -1.16 1.77
C LEU A 204 15.16 -0.98 2.52
N LEU A 205 14.45 -2.07 2.78
CA LEU A 205 13.18 -2.06 3.52
C LEU A 205 13.37 -1.59 4.96
N GLY A 206 14.44 -2.04 5.62
CA GLY A 206 14.84 -1.56 6.94
C GLY A 206 15.11 -0.06 6.94
N GLY A 207 15.83 0.44 5.93
CA GLY A 207 16.11 1.85 5.74
C GLY A 207 14.84 2.70 5.55
N ILE A 208 13.90 2.25 4.72
CA ILE A 208 12.59 2.92 4.53
C ILE A 208 11.81 2.94 5.84
N THR A 209 11.76 1.81 6.56
CA THR A 209 11.03 1.69 7.82
C THR A 209 11.62 2.62 8.89
N LEU A 210 12.94 2.67 9.02
CA LEU A 210 13.64 3.60 9.91
C LEU A 210 13.44 5.06 9.48
N GLY A 211 13.47 5.32 8.17
CA GLY A 211 13.21 6.64 7.58
C GLY A 211 11.80 7.16 7.86
N LEU A 212 10.83 6.27 8.09
CA LEU A 212 9.50 6.64 8.56
C LEU A 212 9.44 6.78 10.09
N ALA A 213 10.06 5.87 10.83
CA ALA A 213 9.98 5.81 12.29
C ALA A 213 10.73 6.96 12.99
N VAL A 214 11.95 7.30 12.53
CA VAL A 214 12.80 8.30 13.19
C VAL A 214 12.18 9.71 13.13
N PRO A 215 11.70 10.22 11.97
CA PRO A 215 11.03 11.52 11.91
C PRO A 215 9.76 11.59 12.75
N GLN A 216 9.00 10.48 12.88
CA GLN A 216 7.83 10.43 13.77
C GLN A 216 8.23 10.62 15.22
N LEU A 217 9.26 9.91 15.69
CA LEU A 217 9.77 10.05 17.06
C LEU A 217 10.28 11.47 17.34
N VAL A 218 11.05 12.04 16.41
CA VAL A 218 11.50 13.43 16.52
C VAL A 218 10.31 14.39 16.58
N GLY A 219 9.31 14.21 15.72
CA GLY A 219 8.09 15.02 15.72
C GLY A 219 7.33 14.95 17.05
N ILE A 220 7.21 13.77 17.64
CA ILE A 220 6.60 13.57 18.96
C ILE A 220 7.41 14.31 20.04
N LEU A 221 8.73 14.14 20.08
CA LEU A 221 9.60 14.77 21.07
C LEU A 221 9.52 16.30 20.97
N LEU A 222 9.63 16.85 19.76
CA LEU A 222 9.54 18.30 19.53
C LEU A 222 8.17 18.86 19.92
N ALA A 223 7.08 18.15 19.58
CA ALA A 223 5.75 18.56 19.99
C ALA A 223 5.60 18.60 21.51
N GLN A 224 6.08 17.58 22.22
CA GLN A 224 6.02 17.54 23.69
C GLN A 224 6.87 18.62 24.35
N ILE A 225 8.08 18.89 23.83
CA ILE A 225 8.93 19.98 24.30
C ILE A 225 8.20 21.32 24.13
N LEU A 226 7.64 21.58 22.95
CA LEU A 226 6.92 22.81 22.67
C LEU A 226 5.65 22.96 23.54
N ILE A 227 4.89 21.88 23.77
CA ILE A 227 3.73 21.90 24.68
C ILE A 227 4.17 22.32 26.10
N ASN A 228 5.26 21.75 26.60
CA ASN A 228 5.76 22.07 27.94
C ASN A 228 6.22 23.53 28.03
N GLN A 229 6.94 24.02 27.01
CA GLN A 229 7.37 25.42 26.94
C GLN A 229 6.17 26.39 26.96
N ILE A 230 5.14 26.14 26.14
CA ILE A 230 3.93 26.99 26.11
C ILE A 230 3.22 26.95 27.46
N ARG A 231 3.11 25.77 28.10
CA ARG A 231 2.47 25.63 29.41
C ARG A 231 3.21 26.43 30.49
N ASP A 232 4.53 26.41 30.47
CA ASP A 232 5.35 27.16 31.43
C ASP A 232 5.26 28.67 31.18
N GLN A 233 5.22 29.11 29.90
CA GLN A 233 4.96 30.50 29.57
C GLN A 233 3.59 30.99 30.09
N ILE A 234 2.53 30.20 29.90
CA ILE A 234 1.18 30.54 30.41
C ILE A 234 1.20 30.62 31.95
N LYS A 235 1.84 29.67 32.63
CA LYS A 235 1.96 29.71 34.11
C LYS A 235 2.70 30.96 34.59
N LEU A 236 3.81 31.32 33.94
CA LEU A 236 4.58 32.52 34.28
C LEU A 236 3.77 33.80 34.05
N GLN A 237 3.00 33.87 32.95
CA GLN A 237 2.12 35.00 32.69
C GLN A 237 1.02 35.13 33.76
N LEU A 238 0.38 34.03 34.15
CA LEU A 238 -0.63 34.01 35.21
C LEU A 238 -0.03 34.40 36.57
N TYR A 239 1.15 33.87 36.92
CA TYR A 239 1.88 34.24 38.13
C TYR A 239 2.18 35.75 38.19
N ASN A 240 2.69 36.31 37.09
CA ASN A 240 2.99 37.73 36.97
C ASN A 240 1.74 38.62 36.99
N GLN A 241 0.60 38.13 36.52
CA GLN A 241 -0.67 38.85 36.61
C GLN A 241 -1.20 38.86 38.05
N GLN A 242 -1.10 37.74 38.76
CA GLN A 242 -1.55 37.65 40.15
C GLN A 242 -0.75 38.56 41.08
N HIS A 243 0.58 38.56 40.97
CA HIS A 243 1.44 39.42 41.81
C HIS A 243 1.34 40.91 41.48
N ARG A 244 0.85 41.27 40.29
CA ARG A 244 0.53 42.67 39.96
C ARG A 244 -0.77 43.18 40.60
N ALA A 245 -1.63 42.27 41.06
CA ALA A 245 -2.94 42.60 41.61
C ALA A 245 -2.97 42.57 43.16
N ASP A 246 -1.87 42.17 43.81
CA ASP A 246 -1.78 42.13 45.27
C ASP A 246 -1.64 43.56 45.84
N PRO A 247 -2.50 44.03 46.77
CA PRO A 247 -2.53 45.41 47.23
C PRO A 247 -1.44 45.78 48.25
N TRP A 248 -0.55 44.84 48.60
CA TRP A 248 0.49 45.03 49.62
C TRP A 248 1.84 45.48 49.05
N TYR A 249 1.83 45.97 47.80
CA TYR A 249 2.89 46.80 47.20
C TYR A 249 2.29 48.04 46.53
#